data_AF-A0A350Q721-F1
#
_entry.id   AF-A0A350Q721-F1
#
_cell.length_a   1.000
_cell.length_b   1.000
_cell.length_c   1.000
_cell.angle_alpha   90.00
_cell.angle_beta   90.00
_cell.angle_gamma   90.00
#
_symmetry.space_group_name_H-M   'P 1'
#
loop_
_entity.id
_entity.type
_entity.pdbx_description
1 polymer ?
#
loop_
_entity_poly.entity_id
_entity_poly.type
_entity_poly.pdbx_seq_one_letter_code
_entity_poly.pdbx_strand_id
1 'polypeptide(L)'
;MNELITALVFVVAGALAGGLTNSIAIWMLFHPYEPPHVGKRSLKMLQGAIPKSQARLATAIGRTVGTRLLTPEDLSATFSDASVRQAFGEHLSGFLNSMLHTERGSLRDLIPERMHEQTDKILQEVAEFGLARLREYLDSDGFALTISDRADEIVRSIKDEPVAGILTPARESTISEAVEDWISNAVEGEDFSTAIDDYLSRTTRRLLEPTRTFDEVLPLGLVGAVEKGIAAYLPMAIRRLGSTLEDEDAREKFKNFIHEILQRFLGDLKFHQRVVAKLIVTESAVDNVLDTIEEEGAERLAEILQDPSIQDAMAQGINDAIVDFLRRPVADVLGDEEDESVVDARRTVGTWIIGVAQDPNSRGFLVEKLEVALDGVGARTWGEVFEKLPPERLAEWLVSGARSEAADTLFRELATRLSSSLPDRPIGTPANWLPEGSVRKLEEAMSDPVWEWLQTQVPSVIEQIDIAGRVEQKVLEFPPARMEELVRKVTHKELRVIVRLGYLLGGGIGITLVILDRFILPFLLG
;
A
#
# COMPACT_ATOMS: atom_id res chain seq x y z
N MET A 1 -93.17 -21.64 -68.10
CA MET A 1 -92.79 -21.08 -66.79
C MET A 1 -91.95 -22.07 -65.97
N ASN A 2 -92.33 -23.36 -65.90
CA ASN A 2 -91.55 -24.37 -65.17
C ASN A 2 -90.11 -24.56 -65.68
N GLU A 3 -89.86 -24.50 -66.98
CA GLU A 3 -88.50 -24.75 -67.53
C GLU A 3 -87.47 -23.68 -67.12
N LEU A 4 -87.89 -22.41 -67.05
CA LEU A 4 -87.01 -21.31 -66.63
C LEU A 4 -86.66 -21.41 -65.14
N ILE A 5 -87.61 -21.88 -64.34
CA ILE A 5 -87.44 -22.11 -62.90
C ILE A 5 -86.44 -23.26 -62.68
N THR A 6 -86.57 -24.36 -63.41
CA THR A 6 -85.65 -25.50 -63.32
C THR A 6 -84.22 -25.11 -63.71
N ALA A 7 -84.04 -24.36 -64.81
CA ALA A 7 -82.73 -23.87 -65.23
C ALA A 7 -82.08 -22.97 -64.17
N LEU A 8 -82.85 -22.04 -63.59
CA LEU A 8 -82.38 -21.17 -62.51
C LEU A 8 -81.97 -21.99 -61.27
N VAL A 9 -82.76 -23.01 -60.91
CA VAL A 9 -82.46 -23.89 -59.78
C VAL A 9 -81.14 -24.63 -59.98
N PHE A 10 -80.84 -25.15 -61.17
CA PHE A 10 -79.56 -25.81 -61.44
C PHE A 10 -78.35 -24.87 -61.36
N VAL A 11 -78.48 -23.64 -61.89
CA VAL A 11 -77.40 -22.64 -61.80
C VAL A 11 -77.16 -22.20 -60.37
N VAL A 12 -78.22 -21.94 -59.60
CA VAL A 12 -78.12 -21.57 -58.19
C VAL A 12 -77.59 -22.74 -57.35
N ALA A 13 -78.07 -23.97 -57.59
CA ALA A 13 -77.58 -25.16 -56.91
C ALA A 13 -76.10 -25.41 -57.23
N GLY A 14 -75.68 -25.24 -58.49
CA GLY A 14 -74.28 -25.34 -58.90
C GLY A 14 -73.41 -24.28 -58.24
N ALA A 15 -73.85 -23.01 -58.24
CA ALA A 15 -73.14 -21.91 -57.59
C ALA A 15 -73.01 -22.12 -56.07
N LEU A 16 -74.10 -22.52 -55.41
CA LEU A 16 -74.11 -22.83 -53.98
C LEU A 16 -73.22 -24.04 -53.66
N ALA A 17 -73.29 -25.12 -54.45
CA ALA A 17 -72.42 -26.28 -54.27
C ALA A 17 -70.94 -25.90 -54.39
N GLY A 18 -70.57 -25.14 -55.42
CA GLY A 18 -69.19 -24.68 -55.63
C GLY A 18 -68.68 -23.74 -54.52
N GLY A 19 -69.46 -22.72 -54.19
CA GLY A 19 -69.08 -21.73 -53.19
C GLY A 19 -69.11 -22.24 -51.75
N LEU A 20 -70.09 -23.06 -51.38
CA LEU A 20 -70.19 -23.66 -50.05
C LEU A 20 -69.07 -24.69 -49.83
N THR A 21 -68.80 -25.55 -50.81
CA THR A 21 -67.69 -26.53 -50.73
C THR A 21 -66.36 -25.83 -50.53
N ASN A 22 -66.11 -24.75 -51.28
CA ASN A 22 -64.87 -23.99 -51.13
C ASN A 22 -64.79 -23.24 -49.78
N SER A 23 -65.92 -22.78 -49.24
CA SER A 23 -65.98 -22.16 -47.91
C SER A 23 -65.67 -23.15 -46.79
N ILE A 24 -66.18 -24.38 -46.90
CA ILE A 24 -65.88 -25.48 -45.97
C ILE A 24 -64.41 -25.88 -46.09
N ALA A 25 -63.87 -25.99 -47.31
CA ALA A 25 -62.47 -26.31 -47.53
C ALA A 25 -61.53 -25.28 -46.87
N ILE A 26 -61.87 -23.99 -46.95
CA ILE A 26 -61.11 -22.92 -46.29
C ILE A 26 -61.25 -23.02 -44.77
N TRP A 27 -62.44 -23.31 -44.25
CA TRP A 27 -62.63 -23.53 -42.81
C TRP A 27 -61.77 -24.71 -42.30
N MET A 28 -61.69 -25.80 -43.07
CA MET A 28 -60.86 -26.97 -42.79
C MET A 28 -59.35 -26.71 -42.85
N LEU A 29 -58.89 -25.59 -43.43
CA LEU A 29 -57.46 -25.23 -43.35
C LEU A 29 -57.06 -24.80 -41.93
N PHE A 30 -57.99 -24.21 -41.19
CA PHE A 30 -57.74 -23.63 -39.87
C PHE A 30 -58.22 -24.54 -38.72
N HIS A 31 -59.33 -25.26 -38.92
CA HIS A 31 -59.93 -26.13 -37.91
C HIS A 31 -59.93 -27.59 -38.36
N PRO A 32 -59.90 -28.58 -37.44
CA PRO A 32 -59.72 -28.46 -35.98
C PRO A 32 -58.24 -28.20 -35.60
N TYR A 33 -58.03 -27.46 -34.50
CA TYR A 33 -56.69 -27.11 -34.01
C TYR A 33 -55.89 -28.33 -33.55
N GLU A 34 -56.56 -29.28 -32.89
CA GLU A 34 -56.00 -30.55 -32.45
C GLU A 34 -56.54 -31.71 -33.31
N PRO A 35 -55.74 -32.76 -33.56
CA PRO A 35 -56.20 -33.90 -34.33
C PRO A 35 -57.35 -34.61 -33.61
N PRO A 36 -58.51 -34.80 -34.27
CA PRO A 36 -59.63 -35.49 -33.64
C PRO A 36 -59.27 -36.95 -33.33
N HIS A 37 -59.76 -37.44 -32.20
CA HIS A 37 -59.53 -38.79 -31.73
C HIS A 37 -60.74 -39.67 -32.04
N VAL A 38 -60.51 -40.83 -32.62
CA VAL A 38 -61.55 -41.86 -32.82
C VAL A 38 -61.09 -43.13 -32.10
N GLY A 39 -61.66 -43.37 -30.92
CA GLY A 39 -61.21 -44.43 -30.00
C GLY A 39 -59.80 -44.17 -29.47
N LYS A 40 -58.91 -45.16 -29.58
CA LYS A 40 -57.49 -45.07 -29.16
C LYS A 40 -56.54 -44.52 -30.23
N ARG A 41 -57.03 -44.18 -31.44
CA ARG A 41 -56.20 -43.71 -32.56
C ARG A 41 -56.51 -42.26 -32.90
N SER A 42 -55.48 -41.42 -33.03
CA SER A 42 -55.62 -40.03 -33.48
C SER A 42 -55.59 -39.94 -35.01
N LEU A 43 -56.55 -39.23 -35.59
CA LEU A 43 -56.65 -39.02 -37.03
C LEU A 43 -55.90 -37.74 -37.43
N LYS A 44 -54.56 -37.83 -37.50
CA LYS A 44 -53.67 -36.72 -37.92
C LYS A 44 -53.91 -36.20 -39.35
N MET A 45 -54.75 -36.89 -40.13
CA MET A 45 -55.14 -36.47 -41.49
C MET A 45 -56.27 -35.45 -41.48
N LEU A 46 -57.06 -35.39 -40.41
CA LEU A 46 -58.23 -34.50 -40.29
C LEU A 46 -57.94 -33.22 -39.50
N GLN A 47 -56.69 -33.00 -39.08
CA GLN A 47 -56.27 -31.75 -38.46
C GLN A 47 -56.16 -30.63 -39.52
N GLY A 48 -56.49 -29.40 -39.13
CA GLY A 48 -56.33 -28.24 -40.00
C GLY A 48 -54.91 -28.12 -40.55
N ALA A 49 -54.78 -27.76 -41.83
CA ALA A 49 -53.50 -27.70 -42.52
C ALA A 49 -52.52 -26.65 -41.93
N ILE A 50 -53.04 -25.53 -41.42
CA ILE A 50 -52.25 -24.44 -40.82
C ILE A 50 -51.71 -24.83 -39.43
N PRO A 51 -52.53 -25.26 -38.45
CA PRO A 51 -52.03 -25.78 -37.17
C PRO A 51 -50.99 -26.91 -37.34
N LYS A 52 -51.26 -27.84 -38.26
CA LYS A 52 -50.33 -28.95 -38.57
C LYS A 52 -48.98 -28.49 -39.13
N SER A 53 -48.95 -27.34 -39.81
CA SER A 53 -47.74 -26.78 -40.41
C SER A 53 -47.01 -25.76 -39.52
N GLN A 54 -47.50 -25.51 -38.29
CA GLN A 54 -46.97 -24.49 -37.39
C GLN A 54 -45.47 -24.63 -37.17
N ALA A 55 -44.95 -25.85 -36.96
CA ALA A 55 -43.52 -26.07 -36.78
C ALA A 55 -42.71 -25.62 -38.00
N ARG A 56 -43.15 -25.95 -39.22
CA ARG A 56 -42.45 -25.51 -40.44
C ARG A 56 -42.50 -24.00 -40.62
N LEU A 57 -43.63 -23.37 -40.29
CA LEU A 57 -43.79 -21.91 -40.32
C LEU A 57 -42.84 -21.27 -39.31
N ALA A 58 -42.74 -21.82 -38.09
CA ALA A 58 -41.83 -21.35 -37.06
C ALA A 58 -40.36 -21.42 -37.51
N THR A 59 -39.92 -22.56 -38.07
CA THR A 59 -38.56 -22.70 -38.62
C THR A 59 -38.31 -21.72 -39.77
N ALA A 60 -39.27 -21.55 -40.68
CA ALA A 60 -39.12 -20.64 -41.82
C ALA A 60 -39.05 -19.17 -41.38
N ILE A 61 -39.90 -18.76 -40.43
CA ILE A 61 -39.90 -17.41 -39.87
C ILE A 61 -38.63 -17.18 -39.06
N GLY A 62 -38.27 -18.11 -38.16
CA GLY A 62 -37.05 -18.03 -37.34
C GLY A 62 -35.80 -17.88 -38.20
N ARG A 63 -35.65 -18.74 -39.22
CA ARG A 63 -34.53 -18.65 -40.17
C ARG A 63 -34.53 -17.33 -40.94
N THR A 64 -35.69 -16.87 -41.42
CA THR A 64 -35.77 -15.60 -42.17
C THR A 64 -35.42 -14.40 -41.29
N VAL A 65 -35.90 -14.36 -40.05
CA VAL A 65 -35.61 -13.28 -39.11
C VAL A 65 -34.13 -13.30 -38.70
N GLY A 66 -33.63 -14.45 -38.24
CA GLY A 66 -32.26 -14.57 -37.74
C GLY A 66 -31.16 -14.52 -38.80
N THR A 67 -31.46 -14.79 -40.08
CA THR A 67 -30.44 -14.76 -41.16
C THR A 67 -30.57 -13.57 -42.11
N ARG A 68 -31.69 -12.84 -42.10
CA ARG A 68 -31.91 -11.73 -43.05
C ARG A 68 -32.41 -10.43 -42.43
N LEU A 69 -32.97 -10.44 -41.22
CA LEU A 69 -33.53 -9.23 -40.60
C LEU A 69 -32.74 -8.76 -39.38
N LEU A 70 -32.11 -9.69 -38.65
CA LEU A 70 -31.29 -9.41 -37.47
C LEU A 70 -30.01 -10.25 -37.56
N THR A 71 -29.09 -9.84 -38.43
CA THR A 71 -27.79 -10.50 -38.55
C THR A 71 -26.83 -10.01 -37.46
N PRO A 72 -25.84 -10.82 -37.05
CA PRO A 72 -24.79 -10.36 -36.14
C PRO A 72 -24.06 -9.11 -36.65
N GLU A 73 -23.90 -8.99 -37.96
CA GLU A 73 -23.28 -7.84 -38.62
C GLU A 73 -24.14 -6.58 -38.48
N ASP A 74 -25.46 -6.67 -38.71
CA ASP A 74 -26.37 -5.53 -38.55
C ASP A 74 -26.43 -5.04 -37.08
N LEU A 75 -26.42 -5.97 -36.13
CA LEU A 75 -26.39 -5.65 -34.71
C LEU A 75 -25.07 -5.01 -34.30
N SER A 76 -23.94 -5.51 -34.82
CA SER A 76 -22.61 -4.94 -34.58
C SER A 76 -22.45 -3.55 -35.21
N ALA A 77 -23.02 -3.34 -36.40
CA ALA A 77 -23.07 -2.03 -37.05
C ALA A 77 -23.87 -1.03 -36.21
N THR A 78 -24.99 -1.45 -35.63
CA THR A 78 -25.79 -0.61 -34.71
C THR A 78 -24.97 -0.18 -33.49
N PHE A 79 -24.14 -1.06 -32.92
CA PHE A 79 -23.21 -0.71 -31.84
C PHE A 79 -22.09 0.27 -32.26
N SER A 80 -21.89 0.47 -33.56
CA SER A 80 -20.92 1.44 -34.08
C SER A 80 -21.52 2.83 -34.31
N ASP A 81 -22.83 3.00 -34.14
CA ASP A 81 -23.52 4.27 -34.32
C ASP A 81 -23.19 5.27 -33.19
N ALA A 82 -23.00 6.53 -33.58
CA ALA A 82 -22.68 7.62 -32.65
C ALA A 82 -23.77 7.82 -31.58
N SER A 83 -25.04 7.54 -31.89
CA SER A 83 -26.13 7.64 -30.93
C SER A 83 -26.02 6.60 -29.81
N VAL A 84 -25.52 5.40 -30.10
CA VAL A 84 -25.33 4.36 -29.08
C VAL A 84 -24.14 4.70 -28.19
N ARG A 85 -23.06 5.23 -28.78
CA ARG A 85 -21.91 5.76 -28.02
C ARG A 85 -22.33 6.88 -27.06
N GLN A 86 -23.14 7.82 -27.54
CA GLN A 86 -23.63 8.91 -26.70
C GLN A 86 -24.51 8.39 -25.55
N ALA A 87 -25.47 7.50 -25.84
CA ALA A 87 -26.32 6.91 -24.82
C ALA A 87 -25.53 6.10 -23.78
N PHE A 88 -24.47 5.40 -24.23
CA PHE A 88 -23.54 4.71 -23.34
C PHE A 88 -22.80 5.69 -22.42
N GLY A 89 -22.25 6.78 -22.96
CA GLY A 89 -21.56 7.80 -22.17
C GLY A 89 -22.46 8.41 -21.09
N GLU A 90 -23.70 8.78 -21.44
CA GLU A 90 -24.68 9.31 -20.49
C GLU A 90 -25.03 8.30 -19.38
N HIS A 91 -25.18 7.01 -19.72
CA HIS A 91 -25.44 5.96 -18.72
C HIS A 91 -24.22 5.65 -17.86
N LEU A 92 -23.02 5.63 -18.43
CA LEU A 92 -21.78 5.44 -17.70
C LEU A 92 -21.56 6.59 -16.71
N SER A 93 -21.80 7.84 -17.13
CA SER A 93 -21.79 9.03 -16.26
C SER A 93 -22.72 8.86 -15.07
N GLY A 94 -24.00 8.55 -15.33
CA GLY A 94 -24.99 8.33 -14.28
C GLY A 94 -24.59 7.20 -13.32
N PHE A 95 -24.07 6.10 -13.86
CA PHE A 95 -23.58 4.97 -13.09
C PHE A 95 -22.40 5.35 -12.20
N LEU A 96 -21.35 5.97 -12.76
CA LEU A 96 -20.17 6.42 -12.01
C LEU A 96 -20.56 7.42 -10.92
N ASN A 97 -21.41 8.39 -11.25
CA ASN A 97 -21.90 9.37 -10.30
C ASN A 97 -22.66 8.69 -9.14
N SER A 98 -23.53 7.74 -9.45
CA SER A 98 -24.26 6.97 -8.42
C SER A 98 -23.32 6.11 -7.56
N MET A 99 -22.33 5.45 -8.17
CA MET A 99 -21.36 4.61 -7.46
C MET A 99 -20.52 5.43 -6.48
N LEU A 100 -20.13 6.65 -6.86
CA LEU A 100 -19.27 7.51 -6.06
C LEU A 100 -20.01 8.26 -4.94
N HIS A 101 -21.31 8.51 -5.10
CA HIS A 101 -22.13 9.22 -4.10
C HIS A 101 -22.93 8.28 -3.18
N THR A 102 -22.89 6.96 -3.44
CA THR A 102 -23.53 5.99 -2.56
C THR A 102 -22.61 5.67 -1.39
N GLU A 103 -23.11 5.85 -0.17
CA GLU A 103 -22.41 5.43 1.04
C GLU A 103 -22.32 3.90 1.09
N ARG A 104 -21.10 3.38 1.21
CA ARG A 104 -20.85 1.93 1.30
C ARG A 104 -20.20 1.57 2.63
N GLY A 105 -20.62 0.41 3.15
CA GLY A 105 -20.00 -0.25 4.28
C GLY A 105 -18.57 -0.72 3.96
N SER A 106 -18.07 -1.64 4.76
CA SER A 106 -16.74 -2.20 4.56
C SER A 106 -16.70 -3.15 3.35
N LEU A 107 -15.51 -3.43 2.82
CA LEU A 107 -15.36 -4.46 1.78
C LEU A 107 -15.81 -5.83 2.30
N ARG A 108 -15.67 -6.09 3.60
CA ARG A 108 -16.21 -7.31 4.22
C ARG A 108 -17.75 -7.33 4.22
N ASP A 109 -18.44 -6.20 4.35
CA ASP A 109 -19.91 -6.19 4.29
C ASP A 109 -20.47 -6.52 2.89
N LEU A 110 -19.66 -6.30 1.84
CA LEU A 110 -20.05 -6.52 0.44
C LEU A 110 -19.74 -7.95 -0.05
N ILE A 111 -18.96 -8.71 0.71
CA ILE A 111 -18.44 -10.01 0.30
C ILE A 111 -19.02 -11.10 1.22
N PRO A 112 -19.53 -12.23 0.69
CA PRO A 112 -20.02 -13.32 1.52
C PRO A 112 -18.93 -13.87 2.46
N GLU A 113 -19.28 -14.23 3.70
CA GLU A 113 -18.32 -14.68 4.73
C GLU A 113 -17.35 -15.77 4.25
N ARG A 114 -17.86 -16.72 3.47
CA ARG A 114 -17.08 -17.82 2.87
C ARG A 114 -15.93 -17.37 1.96
N MET A 115 -15.92 -16.12 1.50
CA MET A 115 -14.94 -15.57 0.58
C MET A 115 -13.96 -14.60 1.26
N HIS A 116 -14.10 -14.32 2.56
CA HIS A 116 -13.18 -13.41 3.25
C HIS A 116 -11.74 -13.91 3.20
N GLU A 117 -11.49 -15.18 3.50
CA GLU A 117 -10.13 -15.74 3.48
C GLU A 117 -9.48 -15.66 2.07
N GLN A 118 -10.28 -15.85 1.02
CA GLN A 118 -9.81 -15.73 -0.37
C GLN A 118 -9.58 -14.28 -0.75
N THR A 119 -10.41 -13.37 -0.26
CA THR A 119 -10.27 -11.93 -0.51
C THR A 119 -9.02 -11.39 0.19
N ASP A 120 -8.77 -11.77 1.43
CA ASP A 120 -7.60 -11.35 2.19
C ASP A 120 -6.30 -11.83 1.49
N LYS A 121 -6.30 -13.06 0.96
CA LYS A 121 -5.17 -13.56 0.13
C LYS A 121 -4.99 -12.75 -1.15
N ILE A 122 -6.06 -12.47 -1.89
CA ILE A 122 -5.98 -11.66 -3.11
C ILE A 122 -5.48 -10.24 -2.80
N LEU A 123 -5.95 -9.62 -1.71
CA LEU A 123 -5.51 -8.29 -1.30
C LEU A 123 -4.03 -8.28 -0.92
N GLN A 124 -3.55 -9.33 -0.27
CA GLN A 124 -2.13 -9.48 0.03
C GLN A 124 -1.30 -9.64 -1.26
N GLU A 125 -1.71 -10.49 -2.19
CA GLU A 125 -1.04 -10.65 -3.49
C GLU A 125 -1.02 -9.34 -4.30
N VAL A 126 -2.12 -8.58 -4.31
CA VAL A 126 -2.20 -7.27 -4.96
C VAL A 126 -1.28 -6.26 -4.29
N ALA A 127 -1.21 -6.26 -2.95
CA ALA A 127 -0.31 -5.38 -2.21
C ALA A 127 1.17 -5.71 -2.50
N GLU A 128 1.54 -6.98 -2.54
CA GLU A 128 2.88 -7.43 -2.89
C GLU A 128 3.25 -7.08 -4.35
N PHE A 129 2.33 -7.29 -5.28
CA PHE A 129 2.50 -6.88 -6.69
C PHE A 129 2.67 -5.36 -6.82
N GLY A 130 1.83 -4.59 -6.12
CA GLY A 130 1.90 -3.14 -6.08
C GLY A 130 3.23 -2.62 -5.52
N LEU A 131 3.73 -3.24 -4.43
CA LEU A 131 5.04 -2.94 -3.86
C LEU A 131 6.19 -3.24 -4.82
N ALA A 132 6.14 -4.39 -5.50
CA ALA A 132 7.15 -4.75 -6.48
C ALA A 132 7.21 -3.73 -7.62
N ARG A 133 6.03 -3.31 -8.13
CA ARG A 133 5.94 -2.31 -9.19
C ARG A 133 6.36 -0.91 -8.72
N LEU A 134 6.02 -0.55 -7.47
CA LEU A 134 6.47 0.69 -6.86
C LEU A 134 8.00 0.71 -6.75
N ARG A 135 8.63 -0.37 -6.29
CA ARG A 135 10.09 -0.45 -6.18
C ARG A 135 10.76 -0.31 -7.55
N GLU A 136 10.26 -1.02 -8.56
CA GLU A 136 10.77 -0.90 -9.93
C GLU A 136 10.66 0.54 -10.45
N TYR A 137 9.56 1.24 -10.13
CA TYR A 137 9.41 2.65 -10.47
C TYR A 137 10.38 3.54 -9.68
N LEU A 138 10.53 3.35 -8.37
CA LEU A 138 11.45 4.11 -7.52
C LEU A 138 12.90 3.97 -7.99
N ASP A 139 13.30 2.78 -8.42
CA ASP A 139 14.64 2.50 -8.96
C ASP A 139 14.85 3.05 -10.38
N SER A 140 13.77 3.38 -11.09
CA SER A 140 13.87 3.92 -12.45
C SER A 140 14.45 5.34 -12.49
N ASP A 141 15.17 5.64 -13.58
CA ASP A 141 15.62 7.02 -13.87
C ASP A 141 14.43 7.97 -14.09
N GLY A 142 13.29 7.44 -14.55
CA GLY A 142 12.07 8.21 -14.75
C GLY A 142 11.53 8.82 -13.45
N PHE A 143 11.62 8.09 -12.34
CA PHE A 143 11.25 8.62 -11.02
C PHE A 143 12.18 9.76 -10.59
N ALA A 144 13.49 9.59 -10.75
CA ALA A 144 14.47 10.62 -10.39
C ALA A 144 14.25 11.92 -11.18
N LEU A 145 14.01 11.81 -12.50
CA LEU A 145 13.67 12.95 -13.35
C LEU A 145 12.35 13.60 -12.92
N THR A 146 11.31 12.80 -12.66
CA THR A 146 9.99 13.30 -12.24
C THR A 146 10.06 14.05 -10.90
N ILE A 147 10.83 13.54 -9.94
CA ILE A 147 11.02 14.20 -8.64
C ILE A 147 11.83 15.48 -8.79
N SER A 148 12.86 15.49 -9.65
CA SER A 148 13.65 16.68 -9.92
C SER A 148 12.80 17.78 -10.57
N ASP A 149 12.05 17.46 -11.63
CA ASP A 149 11.17 18.39 -12.31
C ASP A 149 10.08 18.92 -11.38
N ARG A 150 9.48 18.02 -10.57
CA ARG A 150 8.45 18.41 -9.62
C ARG A 150 9.00 19.26 -8.48
N ALA A 151 10.20 18.96 -7.98
CA ALA A 151 10.85 19.76 -6.95
C ALA A 151 11.13 21.18 -7.45
N ASP A 152 11.63 21.32 -8.68
CA ASP A 152 11.88 22.62 -9.32
C ASP A 152 10.58 23.39 -9.57
N GLU A 153 9.52 22.72 -10.04
CA GLU A 153 8.19 23.32 -10.22
C GLU A 153 7.59 23.82 -8.89
N ILE A 154 7.64 23.00 -7.84
CA ILE A 154 7.17 23.36 -6.51
C ILE A 154 7.99 24.55 -6.00
N VAL A 155 9.32 24.46 -6.01
CA VAL A 155 10.20 25.52 -5.51
C VAL A 155 9.91 26.84 -6.22
N ARG A 156 9.73 26.85 -7.55
CA ARG A 156 9.34 28.06 -8.29
C ARG A 156 7.99 28.61 -7.89
N SER A 157 7.02 27.75 -7.59
CA SER A 157 5.66 28.16 -7.25
C SER A 157 5.53 28.79 -5.86
N ILE A 158 6.35 28.35 -4.89
CA ILE A 158 6.27 28.83 -3.50
C ILE A 158 7.44 29.74 -3.10
N LYS A 159 8.42 29.97 -3.98
CA LYS A 159 9.64 30.76 -3.69
C LYS A 159 9.35 32.10 -3.01
N ASP A 160 8.32 32.80 -3.47
CA ASP A 160 7.98 34.14 -3.02
C ASP A 160 6.93 34.14 -1.88
N GLU A 161 6.46 32.97 -1.44
CA GLU A 161 5.54 32.86 -0.32
C GLU A 161 6.29 32.91 1.02
N PRO A 162 5.77 33.65 2.03
CA PRO A 162 6.26 33.57 3.39
C PRO A 162 6.09 32.16 3.93
N VAL A 163 7.07 31.66 4.68
CA VAL A 163 6.98 30.33 5.30
C VAL A 163 5.75 30.24 6.22
N ALA A 164 5.42 31.33 6.92
CA ALA A 164 4.22 31.46 7.74
C ALA A 164 2.87 31.33 6.98
N GLY A 165 2.88 31.43 5.65
CA GLY A 165 1.68 31.23 4.82
C GLY A 165 1.24 29.76 4.77
N ILE A 166 2.19 28.83 4.87
CA ILE A 166 1.96 27.38 4.86
C ILE A 166 2.06 26.80 6.29
N LEU A 167 3.02 27.29 7.08
CA LEU A 167 3.21 27.02 8.50
C LEU A 167 2.47 28.08 9.32
N THR A 168 1.15 27.95 9.43
CA THR A 168 0.38 28.82 10.33
C THR A 168 0.69 28.46 11.79
N PRO A 169 0.50 29.37 12.77
CA PRO A 169 0.74 29.07 14.19
C PRO A 169 -0.01 27.82 14.69
N ALA A 170 -1.20 27.56 14.14
CA ALA A 170 -1.97 26.34 14.43
C ALA A 170 -1.29 25.06 13.89
N ARG A 171 -0.68 25.13 12.69
CA ARG A 171 0.07 24.02 12.10
C ARG A 171 1.43 23.83 12.76
N GLU A 172 2.10 24.91 13.16
CA GLU A 172 3.34 24.84 13.93
C GLU A 172 3.13 24.09 15.24
N SER A 173 2.11 24.45 16.03
CA SER A 173 1.73 23.71 17.24
C SER A 173 1.44 22.23 16.96
N THR A 174 0.74 21.93 15.86
CA THR A 174 0.43 20.54 15.46
C THR A 174 1.70 19.77 15.09
N ILE A 175 2.67 20.42 14.44
CA ILE A 175 3.95 19.82 14.06
C ILE A 175 4.82 19.59 15.30
N SER A 176 4.86 20.54 16.23
CA SER A 176 5.57 20.38 17.49
C SER A 176 5.02 19.20 18.30
N GLU A 177 3.69 19.11 18.45
CA GLU A 177 3.03 17.98 19.11
C GLU A 177 3.33 16.65 18.38
N ALA A 178 3.23 16.62 17.06
CA ALA A 178 3.53 15.41 16.28
C ALA A 178 5.00 14.99 16.37
N VAL A 179 5.93 15.95 16.46
CA VAL A 179 7.36 15.67 16.65
C VAL A 179 7.64 15.21 18.08
N GLU A 180 6.99 15.80 19.08
CA GLU A 180 7.10 15.35 20.47
C GLU A 180 6.65 13.89 20.62
N ASP A 181 5.48 13.56 20.06
CA ASP A 181 4.95 12.20 20.03
C ASP A 181 5.89 11.25 19.27
N TRP A 182 6.44 11.68 18.13
CA TRP A 182 7.38 10.88 17.37
C TRP A 182 8.69 10.62 18.14
N ILE A 183 9.29 11.65 18.76
CA ILE A 183 10.50 11.51 19.58
C ILE A 183 10.22 10.61 20.78
N SER A 184 9.08 10.78 21.43
CA SER A 184 8.67 9.94 22.57
C SER A 184 8.60 8.47 22.19
N ASN A 185 7.87 8.16 21.12
CA ASN A 185 7.71 6.78 20.65
C ASN A 185 9.03 6.19 20.12
N ALA A 186 9.86 7.00 19.44
CA ALA A 186 11.13 6.54 18.91
C ALA A 186 12.12 6.19 20.03
N VAL A 187 12.23 7.03 21.05
CA VAL A 187 13.19 6.85 22.17
C VAL A 187 12.73 5.77 23.17
N GLU A 188 11.43 5.51 23.25
CA GLU A 188 10.86 4.41 24.03
C GLU A 188 10.91 3.05 23.29
N GLY A 189 11.17 3.06 21.98
CA GLY A 189 11.26 1.85 21.16
C GLY A 189 12.54 1.04 21.41
N GLU A 190 12.43 -0.29 21.28
CA GLU A 190 13.58 -1.22 21.39
C GLU A 190 14.66 -0.96 20.32
N ASP A 191 14.25 -0.44 19.15
CA ASP A 191 15.13 -0.11 18.03
C ASP A 191 16.13 1.00 18.40
N PHE A 192 15.70 1.99 19.19
CA PHE A 192 16.59 3.09 19.59
C PHE A 192 17.68 2.61 20.53
N SER A 193 17.34 1.79 21.53
CA SER A 193 18.33 1.17 22.42
C SER A 193 19.34 0.33 21.63
N THR A 194 18.87 -0.41 20.64
CA THR A 194 19.72 -1.24 19.76
C THR A 194 20.65 -0.36 18.92
N ALA A 195 20.13 0.71 18.32
CA ALA A 195 20.93 1.66 17.53
C ALA A 195 22.02 2.36 18.36
N ILE A 196 21.73 2.70 19.62
CA ILE A 196 22.71 3.28 20.55
C ILE A 196 23.79 2.26 20.91
N ASP A 197 23.45 1.00 21.23
CA ASP A 197 24.48 -0.03 21.52
C ASP A 197 25.37 -0.30 20.29
N ASP A 198 24.79 -0.37 19.10
CA ASP A 198 25.53 -0.53 17.84
C ASP A 198 26.45 0.66 17.53
N TYR A 199 25.98 1.88 17.81
CA TYR A 199 26.81 3.08 17.66
C TYR A 199 27.96 3.08 18.67
N LEU A 200 27.69 2.73 19.93
CA LEU A 200 28.68 2.67 20.97
C LEU A 200 29.71 1.57 20.70
N SER A 201 29.31 0.38 20.24
CA SER A 201 30.26 -0.69 19.85
C SER A 201 31.17 -0.23 18.71
N ARG A 202 30.62 0.37 17.64
CA ARG A 202 31.43 0.92 16.55
C ARG A 202 32.37 2.03 17.02
N THR A 203 31.93 2.86 17.94
CA THR A 203 32.74 3.95 18.51
C THR A 203 33.85 3.37 19.36
N THR A 204 33.56 2.43 20.27
CA THR A 204 34.56 1.71 21.07
C THR A 204 35.64 1.09 20.19
N ARG A 205 35.28 0.41 19.09
CA ARG A 205 36.26 -0.13 18.14
C ARG A 205 37.18 0.92 17.53
N ARG A 206 36.64 2.09 17.17
CA ARG A 206 37.43 3.22 16.65
C ARG A 206 38.29 3.89 17.71
N LEU A 207 37.88 3.84 18.97
CA LEU A 207 38.63 4.42 20.10
C LEU A 207 39.77 3.50 20.53
N LEU A 208 39.58 2.18 20.45
CA LEU A 208 40.59 1.15 20.76
C LEU A 208 41.51 0.82 19.57
N GLU A 209 41.57 1.68 18.56
CA GLU A 209 42.56 1.51 17.49
C GLU A 209 43.98 1.59 18.08
N PRO A 210 44.91 0.67 17.73
CA PRO A 210 46.20 0.55 18.42
C PRO A 210 47.09 1.80 18.42
N THR A 211 46.84 2.73 17.49
CA THR A 211 47.63 3.96 17.34
C THR A 211 46.98 5.17 17.98
N ARG A 212 45.74 5.06 18.46
CA ARG A 212 44.95 6.21 18.90
C ARG A 212 45.16 6.47 20.38
N THR A 213 45.46 7.72 20.73
CA THR A 213 45.87 8.15 22.08
C THR A 213 44.76 8.92 22.79
N PHE A 214 44.82 9.05 24.12
CA PHE A 214 43.77 9.74 24.89
C PHE A 214 43.68 11.24 24.56
N ASP A 215 44.77 11.88 24.18
CA ASP A 215 44.80 13.28 23.72
C ASP A 215 44.05 13.51 22.40
N GLU A 216 44.01 12.51 21.51
CA GLU A 216 43.26 12.55 20.24
C GLU A 216 41.76 12.26 20.44
N VAL A 217 41.41 11.56 21.51
CA VAL A 217 40.04 11.13 21.81
C VAL A 217 39.31 12.13 22.69
N LEU A 218 39.99 12.67 23.71
CA LEU A 218 39.39 13.57 24.67
C LEU A 218 39.36 15.01 24.14
N PRO A 219 38.20 15.70 24.19
CA PRO A 219 38.14 17.12 23.91
C PRO A 219 39.12 17.92 24.79
N LEU A 220 39.85 18.88 24.20
CA LEU A 220 40.85 19.70 24.89
C LEU A 220 40.31 20.38 26.18
N GLY A 221 39.02 20.74 26.20
CA GLY A 221 38.38 21.31 27.37
C GLY A 221 38.22 20.35 28.55
N LEU A 222 38.07 19.04 28.28
CA LEU A 222 37.98 18.01 29.32
C LEU A 222 39.36 17.71 29.92
N VAL A 223 40.41 17.66 29.09
CA VAL A 223 41.79 17.50 29.55
C VAL A 223 42.16 18.62 30.53
N GLY A 224 41.94 19.87 30.13
CA GLY A 224 42.22 21.02 31.02
C GLY A 224 41.35 21.04 32.29
N ALA A 225 40.11 20.53 32.23
CA ALA A 225 39.25 20.42 33.41
C ALA A 225 39.77 19.36 34.40
N VAL A 226 40.26 18.21 33.90
CA VAL A 226 40.86 17.15 34.70
C VAL A 226 42.19 17.59 35.29
N GLU A 227 43.07 18.20 34.49
CA GLU A 227 44.35 18.79 34.96
C GLU A 227 44.10 19.80 36.08
N LYS A 228 43.17 20.74 35.87
CA LYS A 228 42.80 21.73 36.89
C LYS A 228 42.20 21.09 38.14
N GLY A 229 41.37 20.06 37.98
CA GLY A 229 40.78 19.31 39.09
C GLY A 229 41.83 18.59 39.93
N ILE A 230 42.76 17.89 39.27
CA ILE A 230 43.85 17.18 39.95
C ILE A 230 44.81 18.18 40.60
N ALA A 231 45.24 19.21 39.88
CA ALA A 231 46.11 20.25 40.44
C ALA A 231 45.50 20.97 41.66
N ALA A 232 44.17 21.18 41.67
CA ALA A 232 43.48 21.76 42.81
C ALA A 232 43.38 20.80 44.02
N TYR A 233 43.24 19.50 43.78
CA TYR A 233 43.10 18.51 44.85
C TYR A 233 44.45 17.99 45.37
N LEU A 234 45.49 18.04 44.55
CA LEU A 234 46.76 17.40 44.86
C LEU A 234 47.49 17.97 46.10
N PRO A 235 47.54 19.29 46.33
CA PRO A 235 48.07 19.84 47.58
C PRO A 235 47.28 19.33 48.80
N MET A 236 45.97 19.11 48.66
CA MET A 236 45.14 18.55 49.72
C MET A 236 45.46 17.08 49.98
N ALA A 237 45.66 16.29 48.93
CA ALA A 237 46.06 14.90 49.03
C ALA A 237 47.44 14.74 49.68
N ILE A 238 48.41 15.59 49.30
CA ILE A 238 49.77 15.59 49.86
C ILE A 238 49.75 15.96 51.35
N ARG A 239 49.01 17.02 51.73
CA ARG A 239 48.86 17.37 53.16
C ARG A 239 48.22 16.24 53.96
N ARG A 240 47.20 15.58 53.39
CA ARG A 240 46.54 14.43 54.03
C ARG A 240 47.49 13.24 54.18
N LEU A 241 48.35 12.99 53.20
CA LEU A 241 49.42 11.99 53.29
C LEU A 241 50.42 12.35 54.39
N GLY A 242 50.87 13.61 54.46
CA GLY A 242 51.72 14.11 55.54
C GLY A 242 51.11 13.89 56.92
N SER A 243 49.83 14.24 57.10
CA SER A 243 49.12 13.99 58.37
C SER A 243 48.87 12.51 58.66
N THR A 244 48.86 11.64 57.64
CA THR A 244 48.73 10.19 57.85
C THR A 244 50.04 9.61 58.38
N LEU A 245 51.19 10.20 58.04
CA LEU A 245 52.48 9.81 58.61
C LEU A 245 52.66 10.23 60.08
N GLU A 246 51.80 11.12 60.58
CA GLU A 246 51.75 11.50 62.00
C GLU A 246 51.01 10.46 62.86
N ASP A 247 50.17 9.59 62.25
CA ASP A 247 49.41 8.53 62.91
C ASP A 247 50.30 7.42 63.49
N GLU A 248 49.90 6.84 64.64
CA GLU A 248 50.72 5.88 65.39
C GLU A 248 51.05 4.61 64.58
N ASP A 249 50.07 4.05 63.86
CA ASP A 249 50.25 2.83 63.05
C ASP A 249 51.15 3.08 61.82
N ALA A 250 50.98 4.23 61.16
CA ALA A 250 51.82 4.60 60.03
C ALA A 250 53.27 4.88 60.47
N ARG A 251 53.45 5.52 61.63
CA ARG A 251 54.76 5.77 62.25
C ARG A 251 55.47 4.47 62.61
N GLU A 252 54.77 3.50 63.19
CA GLU A 252 55.33 2.18 63.53
C GLU A 252 55.77 1.42 62.26
N LYS A 253 54.96 1.43 61.21
CA LYS A 253 55.31 0.84 59.90
C LYS A 253 56.54 1.52 59.28
N PHE A 254 56.60 2.84 59.34
CA PHE A 254 57.75 3.61 58.83
C PHE A 254 59.02 3.29 59.62
N LYS A 255 58.93 3.21 60.95
CA LYS A 255 60.03 2.78 61.83
C LYS A 255 60.55 1.40 61.44
N ASN A 256 59.67 0.41 61.30
CA ASN A 256 60.05 -0.94 60.89
C ASN A 256 60.75 -0.96 59.52
N PHE A 257 60.25 -0.16 58.56
CA PHE A 257 60.85 -0.03 57.24
C PHE A 257 62.28 0.55 57.28
N ILE A 258 62.51 1.62 58.05
CA ILE A 258 63.85 2.20 58.20
C ILE A 258 64.80 1.21 58.90
N HIS A 259 64.31 0.52 59.92
CA HIS A 259 65.08 -0.49 60.63
C HIS A 259 65.54 -1.62 59.68
N GLU A 260 64.65 -2.12 58.83
CA GLU A 260 64.98 -3.14 57.82
C GLU A 260 66.01 -2.63 56.79
N ILE A 261 65.86 -1.41 56.28
CA ILE A 261 66.79 -0.82 55.31
C ILE A 261 68.19 -0.73 55.91
N LEU A 262 68.32 -0.23 57.14
CA LEU A 262 69.62 -0.02 57.76
C LEU A 262 70.28 -1.35 58.12
N GLN A 263 69.53 -2.31 58.65
CA GLN A 263 70.05 -3.66 58.90
C GLN A 263 70.57 -4.32 57.62
N ARG A 264 69.81 -4.19 56.52
CA ARG A 264 70.22 -4.72 55.22
C ARG A 264 71.47 -4.04 54.69
N PHE A 265 71.53 -2.71 54.77
CA PHE A 265 72.70 -1.94 54.34
C PHE A 265 73.96 -2.34 55.11
N LEU A 266 73.89 -2.47 56.44
CA LEU A 266 75.01 -2.90 57.28
C LEU A 266 75.40 -4.38 57.02
N GLY A 267 74.42 -5.22 56.68
CA GLY A 267 74.63 -6.62 56.32
C GLY A 267 75.37 -6.81 54.99
N ASP A 268 75.05 -5.99 53.98
CA ASP A 268 75.59 -6.09 52.62
C ASP A 268 77.02 -5.53 52.47
N LEU A 269 77.58 -4.91 53.51
CA LEU A 269 78.96 -4.38 53.48
C LEU A 269 80.01 -5.49 53.39
N LYS A 270 80.98 -5.32 52.47
CA LYS A 270 82.14 -6.23 52.32
C LYS A 270 83.02 -6.18 53.58
N PHE A 271 83.73 -7.27 53.86
CA PHE A 271 84.51 -7.45 55.10
C PHE A 271 85.37 -6.22 55.50
N HIS A 272 86.12 -5.63 54.57
CA HIS A 272 86.97 -4.46 54.86
C HIS A 272 86.16 -3.17 55.12
N GLN A 273 84.99 -3.01 54.48
CA GLN A 273 84.08 -1.89 54.73
C GLN A 273 83.42 -2.01 56.11
N ARG A 274 83.06 -3.23 56.51
CA ARG A 274 82.50 -3.52 57.84
C ARG A 274 83.50 -3.23 58.96
N VAL A 275 84.77 -3.54 58.75
CA VAL A 275 85.86 -3.24 59.70
C VAL A 275 86.07 -1.73 59.82
N VAL A 276 86.09 -0.98 58.71
CA VAL A 276 86.23 0.48 58.72
C VAL A 276 85.01 1.16 59.35
N ALA A 277 83.79 0.70 59.02
CA ALA A 277 82.56 1.21 59.60
C ALA A 277 82.54 1.02 61.12
N LYS A 278 82.92 -0.16 61.64
CA LYS A 278 83.04 -0.42 63.09
C LYS A 278 84.15 0.37 63.80
N LEU A 279 85.15 0.86 63.06
CA LEU A 279 86.28 1.62 63.63
C LEU A 279 85.96 3.12 63.77
N ILE A 280 85.14 3.65 62.86
CA ILE A 280 84.77 5.07 62.79
C ILE A 280 83.42 5.32 63.48
N VAL A 281 82.50 4.36 63.40
CA VAL A 281 81.16 4.45 63.96
C VAL A 281 81.02 3.39 65.05
N THR A 282 80.88 3.83 66.28
CA THR A 282 80.65 2.96 67.45
C THR A 282 79.29 2.28 67.32
N GLU A 283 79.11 1.05 67.82
CA GLU A 283 77.78 0.39 67.78
C GLU A 283 76.69 1.28 68.43
N SER A 284 77.03 2.00 69.50
CA SER A 284 76.15 3.00 70.13
C SER A 284 75.87 4.25 69.27
N ALA A 285 76.73 4.61 68.32
CA ALA A 285 76.45 5.73 67.41
C ALA A 285 75.44 5.35 66.33
N VAL A 286 75.42 4.07 65.92
CA VAL A 286 74.40 3.54 65.00
C VAL A 286 73.05 3.44 65.71
N ASP A 287 73.04 2.89 66.93
CA ASP A 287 71.80 2.74 67.73
C ASP A 287 71.20 4.10 68.09
N ASN A 288 72.01 5.10 68.48
CA ASN A 288 71.49 6.45 68.76
C ASN A 288 70.94 7.15 67.51
N VAL A 289 71.55 6.94 66.34
CA VAL A 289 71.05 7.49 65.07
C VAL A 289 69.77 6.77 64.66
N LEU A 290 69.67 5.46 64.88
CA LEU A 290 68.44 4.69 64.72
C LEU A 290 67.35 5.25 65.63
N ASP A 291 67.57 5.35 66.94
CA ASP A 291 66.59 5.85 67.91
C ASP A 291 66.11 7.26 67.54
N THR A 292 67.01 8.16 67.11
CA THR A 292 66.65 9.52 66.69
C THR A 292 65.80 9.51 65.41
N ILE A 293 66.12 8.65 64.44
CA ILE A 293 65.32 8.51 63.20
C ILE A 293 63.99 7.80 63.50
N GLU A 294 63.95 6.90 64.48
CA GLU A 294 62.76 6.20 64.94
C GLU A 294 61.80 7.12 65.70
N GLU A 295 62.31 8.08 66.47
CA GLU A 295 61.50 9.06 67.22
C GLU A 295 61.06 10.26 66.35
N GLU A 296 61.95 10.83 65.53
CA GLU A 296 61.71 12.09 64.79
C GLU A 296 61.58 11.92 63.27
N GLY A 297 61.90 10.76 62.71
CA GLY A 297 62.00 10.58 61.25
C GLY A 297 60.67 10.72 60.50
N ALA A 298 59.58 10.22 61.10
CA ALA A 298 58.24 10.36 60.53
C ALA A 298 57.74 11.82 60.57
N GLU A 299 58.01 12.54 61.66
CA GLU A 299 57.62 13.94 61.85
C GLU A 299 58.39 14.86 60.89
N ARG A 300 59.71 14.66 60.74
CA ARG A 300 60.52 15.40 59.76
C ARG A 300 60.10 15.14 58.32
N LEU A 301 59.68 13.91 57.99
CA LEU A 301 59.16 13.61 56.65
C LEU A 301 57.79 14.25 56.41
N ALA A 302 56.92 14.26 57.43
CA ALA A 302 55.65 14.97 57.35
C ALA A 302 55.87 16.47 57.11
N GLU A 303 56.82 17.09 57.81
CA GLU A 303 57.21 18.49 57.58
C GLU A 303 57.72 18.74 56.16
N ILE A 304 58.59 17.86 55.63
CA ILE A 304 59.12 17.97 54.26
C ILE A 304 58.00 17.83 53.21
N LEU A 305 57.05 16.91 53.40
CA LEU A 305 55.90 16.75 52.52
C LEU A 305 54.91 17.93 52.63
N GLN A 306 54.89 18.62 53.77
CA GLN A 306 54.11 19.82 53.99
C GLN A 306 54.76 21.10 53.43
N ASP A 307 56.04 21.04 53.05
CA ASP A 307 56.76 22.16 52.44
C ASP A 307 56.13 22.58 51.09
N PRO A 308 55.83 23.88 50.90
CA PRO A 308 55.20 24.36 49.67
C PRO A 308 56.02 24.06 48.39
N SER A 309 57.35 24.11 48.45
CA SER A 309 58.19 23.85 47.28
C SER A 309 58.18 22.38 46.85
N ILE A 310 58.09 21.47 47.83
CA ILE A 310 57.96 20.03 47.58
C ILE A 310 56.56 19.70 47.05
N GLN A 311 55.53 20.36 47.55
CA GLN A 311 54.16 20.24 47.03
C GLN A 311 54.06 20.70 45.58
N ASP A 312 54.65 21.85 45.25
CA ASP A 312 54.67 22.38 43.89
C ASP A 312 55.44 21.46 42.93
N ALA A 313 56.59 20.92 43.37
CA ALA A 313 57.37 19.96 42.57
C ALA A 313 56.61 18.65 42.34
N MET A 314 55.91 18.13 43.36
CA MET A 314 55.04 16.96 43.20
C MET A 314 53.83 17.25 42.30
N ALA A 315 53.27 18.47 42.37
CA ALA A 315 52.20 18.91 41.51
C ALA A 315 52.61 18.96 40.04
N GLN A 316 53.79 19.50 39.76
CA GLN A 316 54.36 19.49 38.43
C GLN A 316 54.64 18.06 37.94
N GLY A 317 55.25 17.21 38.76
CA GLY A 317 55.54 15.83 38.39
C GLY A 317 54.30 14.99 38.10
N ILE A 318 53.20 15.20 38.84
CA ILE A 318 51.91 14.54 38.56
C ILE A 318 51.26 15.10 37.30
N ASN A 319 51.37 16.40 37.05
CA ASN A 319 50.88 16.99 35.80
C ASN A 319 51.61 16.41 34.58
N ASP A 320 52.93 16.29 34.65
CA ASP A 320 53.74 15.67 33.59
C ASP A 320 53.36 14.19 33.40
N ALA A 321 53.12 13.46 34.49
CA ALA A 321 52.64 12.07 34.43
C ALA A 321 51.25 11.93 33.79
N ILE A 322 50.35 12.91 34.01
CA ILE A 322 49.05 12.97 33.34
C ILE A 322 49.23 13.21 31.85
N VAL A 323 50.09 14.15 31.45
CA VAL A 323 50.37 14.42 30.03
C VAL A 323 50.97 13.19 29.35
N ASP A 324 51.90 12.49 29.99
CA ASP A 324 52.47 11.25 29.47
C ASP A 324 51.45 10.13 29.40
N PHE A 325 50.54 10.02 30.38
CA PHE A 325 49.42 9.09 30.33
C PHE A 325 48.48 9.39 29.15
N LEU A 326 48.19 10.66 28.86
CA LEU A 326 47.33 11.07 27.76
C LEU A 326 47.91 10.71 26.38
N ARG A 327 49.23 10.62 26.27
CA ARG A 327 49.93 10.20 25.05
C ARG A 327 50.01 8.69 24.87
N ARG A 328 49.54 7.89 25.82
CA ARG A 328 49.50 6.43 25.67
C ARG A 328 48.32 6.03 24.78
N PRO A 329 48.47 4.98 23.94
CA PRO A 329 47.37 4.41 23.21
C PRO A 329 46.24 3.99 24.14
N VAL A 330 44.99 4.24 23.74
CA VAL A 330 43.81 3.94 24.55
C VAL A 330 43.68 2.42 24.79
N ALA A 331 44.01 1.61 23.78
CA ALA A 331 43.99 0.15 23.86
C ALA A 331 44.98 -0.40 24.91
N ASP A 332 46.15 0.23 25.09
CA ASP A 332 47.17 -0.21 26.06
C ASP A 332 46.74 0.00 27.53
N VAL A 333 45.71 0.82 27.76
CA VAL A 333 45.22 1.18 29.09
C VAL A 333 43.87 0.55 29.39
N LEU A 334 42.95 0.56 28.42
CA LEU A 334 41.59 0.04 28.59
C LEU A 334 41.46 -1.44 28.20
N GLY A 335 42.38 -1.97 27.38
CA GLY A 335 42.32 -3.34 26.89
C GLY A 335 41.57 -3.47 25.56
N ASP A 336 41.10 -4.69 25.27
CA ASP A 336 40.40 -5.05 24.04
C ASP A 336 38.87 -4.84 24.15
N GLU A 337 38.15 -4.89 23.02
CA GLU A 337 36.68 -4.69 23.00
C GLU A 337 35.92 -5.72 23.87
N GLU A 338 36.50 -6.90 24.10
CA GLU A 338 35.90 -7.99 24.88
C GLU A 338 36.22 -7.91 26.38
N ASP A 339 37.08 -6.98 26.82
CA ASP A 339 37.43 -6.84 28.23
C ASP A 339 36.23 -6.35 29.06
N GLU A 340 36.07 -6.94 30.25
CA GLU A 340 34.91 -6.71 31.13
C GLU A 340 34.73 -5.21 31.48
N SER A 341 35.83 -4.49 31.71
CA SER A 341 35.83 -3.05 31.97
C SER A 341 35.30 -2.22 30.80
N VAL A 342 35.65 -2.59 29.56
CA VAL A 342 35.22 -1.90 28.34
C VAL A 342 33.75 -2.18 28.07
N VAL A 343 33.32 -3.42 28.23
CA VAL A 343 31.91 -3.83 28.07
C VAL A 343 31.03 -3.13 29.11
N ASP A 344 31.46 -3.08 30.37
CA ASP A 344 30.72 -2.41 31.44
C ASP A 344 30.67 -0.89 31.27
N ALA A 345 31.77 -0.26 30.84
CA ALA A 345 31.79 1.15 30.51
C ALA A 345 30.83 1.47 29.35
N ARG A 346 30.84 0.65 28.30
CA ARG A 346 29.92 0.79 27.15
C ARG A 346 28.47 0.68 27.60
N ARG A 347 28.14 -0.33 28.41
CA ARG A 347 26.79 -0.53 28.95
C ARG A 347 26.35 0.68 29.79
N THR A 348 27.22 1.15 30.68
CA THR A 348 26.93 2.29 31.56
C THR A 348 26.67 3.57 30.75
N VAL A 349 27.51 3.85 29.75
CA VAL A 349 27.32 4.99 28.84
C VAL A 349 26.04 4.83 28.03
N GLY A 350 25.74 3.63 27.53
CA GLY A 350 24.49 3.33 26.83
C GLY A 350 23.26 3.59 27.68
N THR A 351 23.22 3.04 28.90
CA THR A 351 22.12 3.28 29.85
C THR A 351 22.00 4.77 30.20
N TRP A 352 23.12 5.48 30.39
CA TRP A 352 23.09 6.92 30.65
C TRP A 352 22.54 7.72 29.46
N ILE A 353 23.00 7.45 28.23
CA ILE A 353 22.50 8.13 27.02
C ILE A 353 21.00 7.88 26.83
N ILE A 354 20.56 6.62 26.99
CA ILE A 354 19.15 6.26 26.89
C ILE A 354 18.34 6.98 27.97
N GLY A 355 18.83 7.01 29.21
CA GLY A 355 18.18 7.72 30.31
C GLY A 355 18.07 9.23 30.06
N VAL A 356 19.10 9.86 29.49
CA VAL A 356 19.07 11.28 29.10
C VAL A 356 18.09 11.52 27.96
N ALA A 357 18.05 10.64 26.96
CA ALA A 357 17.12 10.75 25.84
C ALA A 357 15.66 10.54 26.28
N GLN A 358 15.43 9.64 27.24
CA GLN A 358 14.13 9.35 27.84
C GLN A 358 13.71 10.39 28.89
N ASP A 359 14.61 11.29 29.31
CA ASP A 359 14.22 12.32 30.27
C ASP A 359 13.20 13.30 29.65
N PRO A 360 12.04 13.54 30.30
CA PRO A 360 11.04 14.46 29.78
C PRO A 360 11.56 15.89 29.55
N ASN A 361 12.53 16.36 30.34
CA ASN A 361 13.08 17.71 30.15
C ASN A 361 13.99 17.77 28.92
N SER A 362 14.76 16.71 28.66
CA SER A 362 15.55 16.61 27.42
C SER A 362 14.67 16.61 26.18
N ARG A 363 13.55 15.87 26.21
CA ARG A 363 12.56 15.84 25.12
C ARG A 363 11.94 17.23 24.92
N GLY A 364 11.46 17.84 26.00
CA GLY A 364 10.88 19.19 25.98
C GLY A 364 11.86 20.25 25.48
N PHE A 365 13.15 20.16 25.83
CA PHE A 365 14.19 21.06 25.31
C PHE A 365 14.34 20.95 23.79
N LEU A 366 14.27 19.75 23.21
CA LEU A 366 14.35 19.57 21.76
C LEU A 366 13.13 20.16 21.06
N VAL A 367 11.93 19.98 21.64
CA VAL A 367 10.68 20.56 21.13
C VAL A 367 10.72 22.09 21.21
N GLU A 368 11.15 22.66 22.34
CA GLU A 368 11.32 24.10 22.50
C GLU A 368 12.32 24.68 21.46
N LYS A 369 13.43 23.98 21.21
CA LYS A 369 14.39 24.39 20.18
C LYS A 369 13.81 24.31 18.78
N LEU A 370 12.96 23.31 18.51
CA LEU A 370 12.24 23.20 17.25
C LEU A 370 11.23 24.35 17.09
N GLU A 371 10.46 24.68 18.13
CA GLU A 371 9.52 25.80 18.12
C GLU A 371 10.22 27.13 17.85
N VAL A 372 11.33 27.40 18.55
CA VAL A 372 12.14 28.60 18.32
C VAL A 372 12.73 28.63 16.91
N ALA A 373 13.10 27.46 16.36
CA ALA A 373 13.58 27.36 14.99
C ALA A 373 12.46 27.60 13.97
N LEU A 374 11.26 27.06 14.19
CA LEU A 374 10.10 27.24 13.32
C LEU A 374 9.63 28.70 13.31
N ASP A 375 9.51 29.33 14.49
CA ASP A 375 9.14 30.74 14.64
C ASP A 375 10.17 31.66 13.96
N GLY A 376 11.46 31.38 14.11
CA GLY A 376 12.54 32.10 13.44
C GLY A 376 12.58 31.91 11.92
N VAL A 377 11.94 30.87 11.38
CA VAL A 377 11.86 30.58 9.94
C VAL A 377 10.56 31.12 9.34
N GLY A 378 9.48 31.26 10.11
CA GLY A 378 8.19 31.79 9.65
C GLY A 378 8.27 33.18 9.00
N ALA A 379 9.22 34.02 9.41
CA ALA A 379 9.46 35.35 8.83
C ALA A 379 10.25 35.34 7.51
N ARG A 380 10.85 34.20 7.13
CA ARG A 380 11.60 34.06 5.87
C ARG A 380 10.66 33.64 4.74
N THR A 381 11.06 33.90 3.50
CA THR A 381 10.40 33.31 2.33
C THR A 381 10.95 31.91 2.08
N TRP A 382 10.16 31.04 1.45
CA TRP A 382 10.64 29.71 1.06
C TRP A 382 11.86 29.79 0.13
N GLY A 383 11.97 30.86 -0.68
CA GLY A 383 13.16 31.15 -1.46
C GLY A 383 14.45 31.26 -0.64
N GLU A 384 14.42 31.93 0.50
CA GLU A 384 15.59 32.03 1.41
C GLU A 384 15.93 30.70 2.09
N VAL A 385 14.93 29.84 2.30
CA VAL A 385 15.14 28.47 2.81
C VAL A 385 15.77 27.59 1.74
N PHE A 386 15.30 27.68 0.49
CA PHE A 386 15.83 26.93 -0.65
C PHE A 386 17.21 27.42 -1.13
N GLU A 387 17.64 28.64 -0.79
CA GLU A 387 19.03 29.06 -1.01
C GLU A 387 20.04 28.20 -0.22
N LYS A 388 19.64 27.68 0.94
CA LYS A 388 20.48 26.77 1.75
C LYS A 388 20.30 25.31 1.36
N LEU A 389 19.20 24.98 0.68
CA LEU A 389 18.84 23.64 0.22
C LEU A 389 18.38 23.71 -1.25
N PRO A 390 19.32 23.62 -2.21
CA PRO A 390 18.98 23.67 -3.63
C PRO A 390 17.95 22.60 -3.99
N PRO A 391 17.02 22.87 -4.94
CA PRO A 391 16.02 21.91 -5.37
C PRO A 391 16.63 20.59 -5.85
N GLU A 392 17.82 20.65 -6.46
CA GLU A 392 18.55 19.47 -6.93
C GLU A 392 18.99 18.58 -5.75
N ARG A 393 19.49 19.18 -4.66
CA ARG A 393 19.88 18.46 -3.44
C ARG A 393 18.65 17.87 -2.73
N LEU A 394 17.53 18.58 -2.73
CA LEU A 394 16.26 18.09 -2.18
C LEU A 394 15.72 16.92 -2.99
N ALA A 395 15.77 17.00 -4.33
CA ALA A 395 15.39 15.91 -5.21
C ALA A 395 16.29 14.68 -5.03
N GLU A 396 17.62 14.87 -4.99
CA GLU A 396 18.58 13.80 -4.69
C GLU A 396 18.32 13.16 -3.32
N TRP A 397 18.09 13.97 -2.29
CA TRP A 397 17.77 13.48 -0.95
C TRP A 397 16.47 12.68 -0.94
N LEU A 398 15.40 13.18 -1.56
CA LEU A 398 14.11 12.48 -1.66
C LEU A 398 14.23 11.16 -2.44
N VAL A 399 14.98 11.15 -3.54
CA VAL A 399 15.24 9.93 -4.32
C VAL A 399 16.05 8.93 -3.51
N SER A 400 17.11 9.39 -2.82
CA SER A 400 17.93 8.53 -1.97
C SER A 400 17.15 7.98 -0.77
N GLY A 401 16.29 8.80 -0.16
CA GLY A 401 15.43 8.43 0.95
C GLY A 401 14.39 7.42 0.50
N ALA A 402 13.72 7.65 -0.63
CA ALA A 402 12.72 6.72 -1.18
C ALA A 402 13.32 5.37 -1.60
N ARG A 403 14.62 5.33 -1.97
CA ARG A 403 15.38 4.11 -2.30
C ARG A 403 16.07 3.46 -1.09
N SER A 404 15.94 4.03 0.10
CA SER A 404 16.61 3.52 1.30
C SER A 404 15.97 2.24 1.83
N GLU A 405 16.74 1.41 2.54
CA GLU A 405 16.22 0.22 3.23
C GLU A 405 15.15 0.55 4.29
N ALA A 406 15.27 1.73 4.91
CA ALA A 406 14.27 2.24 5.85
C ALA A 406 12.93 2.53 5.16
N ALA A 407 12.96 3.19 3.99
CA ALA A 407 11.76 3.42 3.19
C ALA A 407 11.17 2.09 2.69
N ASP A 408 12.00 1.13 2.31
CA ASP A 408 11.54 -0.20 1.90
C ASP A 408 10.75 -0.90 3.01
N THR A 409 11.27 -0.84 4.23
CA THR A 409 10.64 -1.41 5.43
C THR A 409 9.31 -0.71 5.72
N LEU A 410 9.29 0.62 5.66
CA LEU A 410 8.08 1.43 5.84
C LEU A 410 7.01 1.11 4.78
N PHE A 411 7.38 1.00 3.50
CA PHE A 411 6.43 0.67 2.44
C PHE A 411 5.85 -0.74 2.61
N ARG A 412 6.67 -1.72 2.99
CA ARG A 412 6.21 -3.09 3.29
C ARG A 412 5.24 -3.12 4.47
N GLU A 413 5.57 -2.40 5.54
CA GLU A 413 4.71 -2.33 6.71
C GLU A 413 3.39 -1.62 6.39
N LEU A 414 3.43 -0.51 5.65
CA LEU A 414 2.24 0.19 5.17
C LEU A 414 1.38 -0.71 4.28
N ALA A 415 1.95 -1.44 3.34
CA ALA A 415 1.20 -2.35 2.48
C ALA A 415 0.54 -3.48 3.27
N THR A 416 1.23 -4.03 4.26
CA THR A 416 0.71 -5.09 5.14
C THR A 416 -0.40 -4.56 6.05
N ARG A 417 -0.24 -3.36 6.60
CA ARG A 417 -1.28 -2.67 7.38
C ARG A 417 -2.48 -2.33 6.50
N LEU A 418 -2.28 -1.88 5.27
CA LEU A 418 -3.36 -1.56 4.34
C LEU A 418 -4.11 -2.83 3.91
N SER A 419 -3.42 -3.91 3.54
CA SER A 419 -4.08 -5.16 3.13
C SER A 419 -4.93 -5.77 4.24
N SER A 420 -4.49 -5.64 5.50
CA SER A 420 -5.20 -6.16 6.67
C SER A 420 -6.30 -5.24 7.21
N SER A 421 -6.17 -3.91 7.04
CA SER A 421 -7.14 -2.93 7.60
C SER A 421 -8.15 -2.36 6.59
N LEU A 422 -7.84 -2.36 5.30
CA LEU A 422 -8.76 -1.94 4.24
C LEU A 422 -10.06 -2.78 4.19
N PRO A 423 -10.05 -4.11 4.42
CA PRO A 423 -11.26 -4.91 4.37
C PRO A 423 -12.32 -4.48 5.38
N ASP A 424 -11.88 -4.02 6.55
CA ASP A 424 -12.71 -3.71 7.71
C ASP A 424 -13.12 -2.23 7.81
N ARG A 425 -12.48 -1.36 7.03
CA ARG A 425 -12.84 0.05 7.03
C ARG A 425 -14.05 0.32 6.15
N PRO A 426 -15.04 1.10 6.62
CA PRO A 426 -16.14 1.53 5.77
C PRO A 426 -15.57 2.39 4.64
N ILE A 427 -15.92 2.02 3.40
CA ILE A 427 -15.51 2.77 2.19
C ILE A 427 -16.10 4.18 2.24
N GLY A 428 -17.23 4.36 2.94
CA GLY A 428 -17.90 5.65 3.08
C GLY A 428 -18.47 6.10 1.74
N THR A 429 -18.44 7.41 1.48
CA THR A 429 -18.83 7.97 0.18
C THR A 429 -17.56 8.24 -0.64
N PRO A 430 -17.26 7.45 -1.69
CA PRO A 430 -16.01 7.59 -2.46
C PRO A 430 -15.78 9.00 -3.02
N ALA A 431 -16.84 9.74 -3.33
CA ALA A 431 -16.74 11.13 -3.80
C ALA A 431 -16.03 12.07 -2.81
N ASN A 432 -16.11 11.82 -1.49
CA ASN A 432 -15.50 12.68 -0.48
C ASN A 432 -13.95 12.59 -0.45
N TRP A 433 -13.39 11.57 -1.09
CA TRP A 433 -11.96 11.32 -1.13
C TRP A 433 -11.32 11.92 -2.38
N LEU A 434 -12.12 12.47 -3.30
CA LEU A 434 -11.69 12.99 -4.58
C LEU A 434 -11.85 14.53 -4.60
N PRO A 435 -10.84 15.29 -5.08
CA PRO A 435 -10.96 16.74 -5.26
C PRO A 435 -12.13 17.09 -6.18
N GLU A 436 -12.80 18.21 -5.92
CA GLU A 436 -13.94 18.67 -6.72
C GLU A 436 -13.61 18.69 -8.22
N GLY A 437 -14.47 18.07 -9.04
CA GLY A 437 -14.28 17.95 -10.49
C GLY A 437 -13.46 16.76 -10.98
N SER A 438 -12.80 15.99 -10.09
CA SER A 438 -12.05 14.77 -10.47
C SER A 438 -12.95 13.66 -10.99
N VAL A 439 -14.18 13.58 -10.50
CA VAL A 439 -15.20 12.61 -10.96
C VAL A 439 -15.49 12.78 -12.46
N ARG A 440 -15.62 14.03 -12.92
CA ARG A 440 -15.89 14.32 -14.34
C ARG A 440 -14.68 13.98 -15.22
N LYS A 441 -13.46 14.25 -14.73
CA LYS A 441 -12.22 13.84 -15.42
C LYS A 441 -12.09 12.32 -15.52
N LEU A 442 -12.47 11.60 -14.46
CA LEU A 442 -12.46 10.13 -14.45
C LEU A 442 -13.48 9.56 -15.44
N GLU A 443 -14.68 10.13 -15.48
CA GLU A 443 -15.71 9.78 -16.47
C GLU A 443 -15.22 9.99 -17.90
N GLU A 444 -14.69 11.18 -18.20
CA GLU A 444 -14.13 11.52 -19.52
C GLU A 444 -12.97 10.57 -19.89
N ALA A 445 -12.11 10.22 -18.92
CA ALA A 445 -10.98 9.30 -19.14
C ALA A 445 -11.39 7.83 -19.31
N MET A 446 -12.50 7.39 -18.69
CA MET A 446 -12.96 6.01 -18.74
C MET A 446 -13.95 5.72 -19.88
N SER A 447 -14.67 6.73 -20.36
CA SER A 447 -15.68 6.56 -21.42
C SER A 447 -15.10 5.94 -22.69
N ASP A 448 -13.98 6.47 -23.18
CA ASP A 448 -13.38 6.02 -24.44
C ASP A 448 -12.78 4.61 -24.35
N PRO A 449 -11.93 4.26 -23.35
CA PRO A 449 -11.38 2.92 -23.23
C PRO A 449 -12.44 1.83 -23.04
N VAL A 450 -13.47 2.11 -22.24
CA VAL A 450 -14.54 1.13 -21.99
C VAL A 450 -15.40 0.94 -23.24
N TRP A 451 -15.66 2.02 -23.99
CA TRP A 451 -16.38 1.94 -25.26
C TRP A 451 -15.60 1.10 -26.30
N GLU A 452 -14.30 1.34 -26.44
CA GLU A 452 -13.45 0.58 -27.36
C GLU A 452 -13.37 -0.91 -27.00
N TRP A 453 -13.28 -1.22 -25.70
CA TRP A 453 -13.37 -2.59 -25.21
C TRP A 453 -14.72 -3.23 -25.53
N LEU A 454 -15.84 -2.53 -25.32
CA LEU A 454 -17.18 -3.01 -25.66
C LEU A 454 -17.34 -3.27 -27.17
N GLN A 455 -16.87 -2.35 -28.02
CA GLN A 455 -16.91 -2.53 -29.48
C GLN A 455 -16.14 -3.76 -29.93
N THR A 456 -15.09 -4.13 -29.20
CA THR A 456 -14.30 -5.33 -29.50
C THR A 456 -14.98 -6.62 -29.00
N GLN A 457 -15.60 -6.59 -27.81
CA GLN A 457 -16.13 -7.80 -27.17
C GLN A 457 -17.58 -8.12 -27.56
N VAL A 458 -18.45 -7.12 -27.67
CA VAL A 458 -19.90 -7.32 -27.89
C VAL A 458 -20.23 -8.10 -29.18
N PRO A 459 -19.58 -7.84 -30.34
CA PRO A 459 -19.83 -8.61 -31.56
C PRO A 459 -19.66 -10.12 -31.36
N SER A 460 -18.59 -10.52 -30.67
CA SER A 460 -18.29 -11.94 -30.41
C SER A 460 -19.35 -12.62 -29.51
N VAL A 461 -20.02 -11.85 -28.65
CA VAL A 461 -21.12 -12.35 -27.81
C VAL A 461 -22.40 -12.49 -28.64
N ILE A 462 -22.69 -11.54 -29.53
CA ILE A 462 -23.88 -11.55 -30.39
C ILE A 462 -23.85 -12.74 -31.35
N GLU A 463 -22.69 -13.07 -31.91
CA GLU A 463 -22.51 -14.24 -32.79
C GLU A 463 -22.88 -15.57 -32.11
N GLN A 464 -22.74 -15.66 -30.79
CA GLN A 464 -23.08 -16.86 -30.03
C GLN A 464 -24.59 -16.95 -29.70
N ILE A 465 -25.36 -15.90 -29.94
CA ILE A 465 -26.80 -15.89 -29.66
C ILE A 465 -27.55 -16.43 -30.88
N ASP A 466 -28.17 -17.61 -30.73
CA ASP A 466 -29.06 -18.17 -31.76
C ASP A 466 -30.42 -17.44 -31.81
N ILE A 467 -30.45 -16.32 -32.53
CA ILE A 467 -31.67 -15.53 -32.76
C ILE A 467 -32.70 -16.35 -33.54
N ALA A 468 -32.26 -17.14 -34.52
CA ALA A 468 -33.16 -17.93 -35.36
C ALA A 468 -33.91 -18.98 -34.53
N GLY A 469 -33.21 -19.72 -33.68
CA GLY A 469 -33.79 -20.70 -32.77
C GLY A 469 -34.70 -20.06 -31.71
N ARG A 470 -34.31 -18.91 -31.14
CA ARG A 470 -35.17 -18.18 -30.19
C ARG A 470 -36.49 -17.73 -30.82
N VAL A 471 -36.46 -17.22 -32.04
CA VAL A 471 -37.68 -16.80 -32.76
C VAL A 471 -38.53 -18.01 -33.13
N GLU A 472 -37.93 -19.10 -33.61
CA GLU A 472 -38.63 -20.35 -33.90
C GLU A 472 -39.37 -20.89 -32.65
N GLN A 473 -38.68 -20.97 -31.52
CA GLN A 473 -39.27 -21.41 -30.25
C GLN A 473 -40.43 -20.48 -29.83
N LYS A 474 -40.26 -19.16 -29.97
CA LYS A 474 -41.32 -18.21 -29.63
C LYS A 474 -42.57 -18.36 -30.48
N VAL A 475 -42.42 -18.68 -31.77
CA VAL A 475 -43.55 -18.93 -32.69
C VAL A 475 -44.21 -20.28 -32.41
N LEU A 476 -43.45 -21.29 -31.99
CA LEU A 476 -43.99 -22.59 -31.56
C LEU A 476 -44.84 -22.47 -30.29
N GLU A 477 -44.45 -21.59 -29.35
CA GLU A 477 -45.19 -21.31 -28.12
C GLU A 477 -46.52 -20.56 -28.35
N PHE A 478 -46.78 -20.05 -29.56
CA PHE A 478 -48.03 -19.34 -29.83
C PHE A 478 -49.24 -20.27 -29.79
N PRO A 479 -50.34 -19.88 -29.12
CA PRO A 479 -51.59 -20.61 -29.19
C PRO A 479 -52.06 -20.77 -30.65
N PRO A 480 -52.63 -21.92 -31.05
CA PRO A 480 -53.09 -22.15 -32.42
C PRO A 480 -54.03 -21.07 -32.96
N ALA A 481 -54.89 -20.50 -32.09
CA ALA A 481 -55.79 -19.40 -32.44
C ALA A 481 -55.04 -18.11 -32.85
N ARG A 482 -53.90 -17.80 -32.20
CA ARG A 482 -53.07 -16.64 -32.56
C ARG A 482 -52.35 -16.89 -33.89
N MET A 483 -51.92 -18.12 -34.15
CA MET A 483 -51.38 -18.50 -35.46
C MET A 483 -52.41 -18.42 -36.58
N GLU A 484 -53.65 -18.85 -36.32
CA GLU A 484 -54.76 -18.62 -37.25
C GLU A 484 -54.95 -17.13 -37.51
N GLU A 485 -54.99 -16.28 -36.47
CA GLU A 485 -55.18 -14.84 -36.65
C GLU A 485 -54.10 -14.23 -37.54
N LEU A 486 -52.82 -14.56 -37.31
CA LEU A 486 -51.69 -14.08 -38.11
C LEU A 486 -51.81 -14.49 -39.59
N VAL A 487 -52.03 -15.79 -39.84
CA VAL A 487 -52.15 -16.32 -41.20
C VAL A 487 -53.41 -15.78 -41.88
N ARG A 488 -54.53 -15.73 -41.16
CA ARG A 488 -55.81 -15.23 -41.67
C ARG A 488 -55.70 -13.75 -42.02
N LYS A 489 -55.04 -12.92 -41.20
CA LYS A 489 -54.85 -11.49 -41.50
C LYS A 489 -54.14 -11.27 -42.83
N VAL A 490 -53.15 -12.10 -43.15
CA VAL A 490 -52.40 -12.03 -44.42
C VAL A 490 -53.17 -12.65 -45.59
N THR A 491 -53.88 -13.75 -45.37
CA THR A 491 -54.50 -14.55 -46.46
C THR A 491 -55.98 -14.25 -46.71
N HIS A 492 -56.67 -13.50 -45.84
CA HIS A 492 -58.12 -13.34 -45.88
C HIS A 492 -58.66 -12.81 -47.22
N LYS A 493 -57.93 -11.87 -47.83
CA LYS A 493 -58.30 -11.29 -49.12
C LYS A 493 -58.25 -12.35 -50.23
N GLU A 494 -57.18 -13.14 -50.27
CA GLU A 494 -56.98 -14.19 -51.26
C GLU A 494 -58.00 -15.33 -51.09
N LEU A 495 -58.22 -15.79 -49.86
CA LEU A 495 -59.20 -16.84 -49.57
C LEU A 495 -60.62 -16.44 -50.01
N ARG A 496 -61.00 -15.17 -49.84
CA ARG A 496 -62.30 -14.64 -50.28
C ARG A 496 -62.44 -14.63 -51.81
N VAL A 497 -61.35 -14.38 -52.53
CA VAL A 497 -61.34 -14.47 -54.01
C VAL A 497 -61.61 -15.91 -54.44
N ILE A 498 -60.96 -16.90 -53.82
CA ILE A 498 -61.18 -18.32 -54.12
C ILE A 498 -62.65 -18.71 -53.89
N VAL A 499 -63.26 -18.27 -52.78
CA VAL A 499 -64.69 -18.52 -52.51
C VAL A 499 -65.59 -17.93 -53.60
N ARG A 500 -65.35 -16.66 -53.99
CA ARG A 500 -66.13 -16.00 -55.05
C ARG A 500 -65.97 -16.68 -56.41
N LEU A 501 -64.75 -17.10 -56.74
CA LEU A 501 -64.48 -17.89 -57.94
C LEU A 501 -65.21 -19.23 -57.88
N GLY A 502 -65.28 -19.88 -56.71
CA GLY A 502 -66.05 -21.11 -56.50
C GLY A 502 -67.55 -20.93 -56.77
N TYR A 503 -68.15 -19.82 -56.31
CA TYR A 503 -69.53 -19.48 -56.66
C TYR A 503 -69.72 -19.24 -58.16
N LEU A 504 -68.77 -18.53 -58.79
CA LEU A 504 -68.84 -18.20 -60.22
C LEU A 504 -68.66 -19.43 -61.12
N LEU A 505 -67.67 -20.27 -60.82
CA LEU A 505 -67.42 -21.54 -61.51
C LEU A 505 -68.56 -22.53 -61.30
N GLY A 506 -69.07 -22.66 -60.08
CA GLY A 506 -70.23 -23.50 -59.78
C GLY A 506 -71.47 -23.06 -60.57
N GLY A 507 -71.69 -21.75 -60.68
CA GLY A 507 -72.73 -21.19 -61.54
C GLY A 507 -72.50 -21.51 -63.02
N GLY A 508 -71.26 -21.37 -63.51
CA GLY A 508 -70.89 -21.73 -64.88
C GLY A 508 -71.05 -23.21 -65.22
N ILE A 509 -70.74 -24.10 -64.28
CA ILE A 509 -70.98 -25.55 -64.41
C ILE A 509 -72.49 -25.82 -64.44
N GLY A 510 -73.27 -25.17 -63.58
CA GLY A 510 -74.73 -25.24 -63.60
C GLY A 510 -75.33 -24.78 -64.93
N ILE A 511 -74.81 -23.71 -65.53
CA ILE A 511 -75.20 -23.24 -66.87
C ILE A 511 -74.91 -24.31 -67.92
N THR A 512 -73.70 -24.88 -67.89
CA THR A 512 -73.29 -25.95 -68.81
C THR A 512 -74.18 -27.20 -68.67
N LEU A 513 -74.53 -27.59 -67.45
CA LEU A 513 -75.47 -28.69 -67.15
C LEU A 513 -76.86 -28.43 -67.73
N VAL A 514 -77.38 -27.20 -67.61
CA VAL A 514 -78.67 -26.81 -68.21
C VAL A 514 -78.62 -26.87 -69.73
N ILE A 515 -77.51 -26.44 -70.35
CA ILE A 515 -77.33 -26.53 -71.80
C ILE A 515 -77.29 -28.00 -72.25
N LEU A 516 -76.56 -28.86 -71.55
CA LEU A 516 -76.49 -30.31 -71.81
C LEU A 516 -77.86 -30.98 -71.68
N ASP A 517 -78.58 -30.71 -70.60
CA ASP A 517 -79.92 -31.23 -70.34
C ASP A 517 -80.93 -30.78 -71.41
N ARG A 518 -80.84 -29.51 -71.85
CA ARG A 518 -81.78 -28.93 -72.80
C ARG A 518 -81.51 -29.30 -74.26
N PHE A 519 -80.25 -29.45 -74.67
CA PHE A 519 -79.90 -29.62 -76.08
C PHE A 519 -79.40 -31.01 -76.44
N ILE A 520 -78.70 -31.70 -75.55
CA ILE A 520 -77.98 -32.95 -75.88
C ILE A 520 -78.78 -34.18 -75.47
N LEU A 521 -79.39 -34.17 -74.29
CA LEU A 521 -80.25 -35.27 -73.80
C LEU A 521 -81.46 -35.56 -74.71
N PRO A 522 -82.22 -34.57 -75.20
CA PRO A 522 -83.31 -34.83 -76.15
C PRO A 522 -82.83 -35.26 -77.56
N PHE A 523 -81.55 -35.07 -77.90
CA PHE A 523 -80.94 -35.53 -79.16
C PHE A 523 -80.39 -36.97 -79.08
N LEU A 524 -80.13 -37.49 -77.87
CA LEU A 524 -79.61 -38.85 -77.64
C LEU A 524 -80.69 -39.87 -77.24
N LEU A 525 -81.83 -39.42 -76.69
CA LEU A 525 -82.93 -40.27 -76.22
C LEU A 525 -84.19 -40.21 -77.10
N GLY A 526 -84.20 -39.39 -78.15
CA GLY A 526 -85.20 -39.39 -79.23
C GLY A 526 -84.61 -39.99 -80.49
#